data_AF-U3TY15-F1
#
_entry.id   AF-U3TY15-F1
#
_cell.length_a   1.000
_cell.length_b   1.000
_cell.length_c   1.000
_cell.angle_alpha   90.00
_cell.angle_beta   90.00
_cell.angle_gamma   90.00
#
_symmetry.space_group_name_H-M   'P 1'
#
loop_
_entity.id
_entity.type
_entity.pdbx_description
1 polymer ?
#
loop_
_entity_poly.entity_id
_entity_poly.type
_entity_poly.pdbx_seq_one_letter_code
_entity_poly.pdbx_strand_id
1 'polypeptide(L)'
;MQFGKTGLPLDWVALNADGSVAPAVGYSNRFSYDAIRIPLNIWWYDPQSLRLVPFQRVWQGYARDTTPAWFDVLANTPAPYNMKGGLTAVRDLTLNQTGYLSDRLAPEQNYFFASLQLLTWLAYQEKR
;
A
#
# COMPACT_ATOMS: atom_id res chain seq x y z
N MET A 1 -9.16 -5.31 -11.96
CA MET A 1 -8.91 -6.23 -10.83
C MET A 1 -9.37 -5.53 -9.56
N GLN A 2 -10.56 -5.88 -9.09
CA GLN A 2 -11.12 -5.35 -7.85
C GLN A 2 -11.66 -6.55 -7.07
N PHE A 3 -11.23 -6.70 -5.83
CA PHE A 3 -11.70 -7.75 -4.93
C PHE A 3 -12.38 -7.10 -3.74
N GLY A 4 -13.36 -7.81 -3.17
CA GLY A 4 -14.06 -7.37 -1.97
C GLY A 4 -14.73 -5.99 -2.09
N LYS A 5 -15.08 -5.41 -0.94
CA LYS A 5 -15.76 -4.11 -0.87
C LYS A 5 -14.79 -2.91 -0.99
N THR A 6 -13.54 -3.10 -0.58
CA THR A 6 -12.52 -2.04 -0.58
C THR A 6 -11.94 -1.79 -1.98
N GLY A 7 -12.03 -2.76 -2.89
CA GLY A 7 -11.44 -2.68 -4.22
C GLY A 7 -9.91 -2.69 -4.22
N LEU A 8 -9.28 -3.05 -3.09
CA LEU A 8 -7.83 -3.21 -2.98
C LEU A 8 -7.36 -4.46 -3.76
N PRO A 9 -6.15 -4.42 -4.36
CA PRO A 9 -5.53 -5.62 -4.90
C PRO A 9 -5.08 -6.56 -3.76
N LEU A 10 -4.84 -7.82 -4.11
CA LEU A 10 -4.23 -8.81 -3.23
C LEU A 10 -2.72 -8.86 -3.45
N ASP A 11 -1.97 -9.35 -2.46
CA ASP A 11 -0.55 -9.67 -2.63
C ASP A 11 -0.34 -10.69 -3.76
N TRP A 12 -1.23 -11.67 -3.85
CA TRP A 12 -1.16 -12.74 -4.83
C TRP A 12 -2.51 -12.94 -5.53
N VAL A 13 -2.47 -12.96 -6.86
CA VAL A 13 -3.65 -13.10 -7.72
C VAL A 13 -3.34 -14.16 -8.78
N ALA A 14 -4.27 -15.09 -8.98
CA ALA A 14 -4.23 -16.03 -10.09
C ALA A 14 -4.81 -15.37 -11.35
N LEU A 15 -4.11 -15.56 -12.47
CA LEU A 15 -4.60 -15.24 -13.81
C LEU A 15 -4.94 -16.55 -14.51
N ASN A 16 -6.21 -16.74 -14.82
CA ASN A 16 -6.69 -17.92 -15.52
C ASN A 16 -6.45 -17.81 -17.03
N ALA A 17 -6.44 -18.94 -17.73
CA ALA A 17 -6.22 -18.99 -19.18
C ALA A 17 -7.27 -18.22 -20.00
N ASP A 18 -8.47 -18.02 -19.45
CA ASP A 18 -9.55 -17.23 -20.04
C ASP A 18 -9.42 -15.71 -19.77
N GLY A 19 -8.34 -15.29 -19.09
CA GLY A 19 -8.09 -13.90 -18.73
C GLY A 19 -8.80 -13.43 -17.46
N SER A 20 -9.61 -14.27 -16.82
CA SER A 20 -10.22 -13.94 -15.53
C SER A 20 -9.18 -13.93 -14.41
N VAL A 21 -9.42 -13.10 -13.40
CA VAL A 21 -8.53 -12.96 -12.23
C VAL A 21 -9.24 -13.43 -10.97
N ALA A 22 -8.54 -14.18 -10.14
CA ALA A 22 -9.06 -14.76 -8.90
C ALA A 22 -8.03 -14.66 -7.77
N PRO A 23 -8.43 -14.73 -6.50
CA PRO A 23 -7.48 -14.89 -5.41
C PRO A 23 -6.60 -16.13 -5.61
N ALA A 24 -5.29 -16.00 -5.38
CA ALA A 24 -4.36 -17.12 -5.57
C ALA A 24 -4.54 -18.20 -4.50
N VAL A 25 -4.64 -19.46 -4.93
CA VAL A 25 -4.74 -20.61 -4.01
C VAL A 25 -3.44 -20.77 -3.22
N GLY A 26 -3.55 -21.01 -1.91
CA GLY A 26 -2.40 -21.20 -1.02
C GLY A 26 -1.81 -19.91 -0.44
N TYR A 27 -2.34 -18.74 -0.82
CA TYR A 27 -1.92 -17.43 -0.30
C TYR A 27 -3.06 -16.76 0.48
N SER A 28 -2.71 -15.82 1.36
CA SER A 28 -3.71 -15.03 2.09
C SER A 28 -4.43 -14.05 1.17
N ASN A 29 -5.72 -13.82 1.42
CA ASN A 29 -6.55 -12.84 0.71
C ASN A 29 -6.29 -11.39 1.17
N ARG A 30 -5.02 -11.03 1.36
CA ARG A 30 -4.63 -9.76 1.97
C ARG A 30 -4.07 -8.78 0.96
N PHE A 31 -4.34 -7.51 1.20
CA PHE A 31 -3.49 -6.40 0.82
C PHE A 31 -2.47 -6.21 1.96
N SER A 32 -1.21 -6.60 1.75
CA SER A 32 -0.18 -6.50 2.79
C SER A 32 1.19 -6.09 2.25
N TYR A 33 2.26 -6.79 2.64
CA TYR A 33 3.66 -6.39 2.46
C TYR A 33 4.13 -6.38 0.99
N ASP A 34 3.46 -7.12 0.11
CA ASP A 34 3.76 -7.10 -1.32
C ASP A 34 2.91 -6.05 -2.04
N ALA A 35 1.60 -6.08 -1.82
CA ALA A 35 0.66 -5.19 -2.48
C ALA A 35 0.83 -3.72 -2.08
N ILE A 36 1.41 -3.41 -0.90
CA ILE A 36 1.69 -2.01 -0.50
C ILE A 36 2.61 -1.28 -1.49
N ARG A 37 3.44 -1.99 -2.26
CA ARG A 37 4.32 -1.38 -3.27
C ARG A 37 3.55 -0.94 -4.52
N ILE A 38 2.33 -1.43 -4.73
CA ILE A 38 1.49 -1.06 -5.89
C ILE A 38 1.18 0.44 -5.91
N PRO A 39 0.59 1.05 -4.86
CA PRO A 39 0.33 2.49 -4.86
C PRO A 39 1.61 3.32 -4.93
N LEU A 40 2.72 2.85 -4.33
CA LEU A 40 4.03 3.50 -4.47
C LEU A 40 4.45 3.57 -5.95
N ASN A 41 4.45 2.44 -6.66
CA ASN A 41 4.87 2.39 -8.06
C ASN A 41 3.93 3.16 -8.99
N ILE A 42 2.62 3.13 -8.73
CA ILE A 42 1.65 3.94 -9.49
C ILE A 42 1.94 5.42 -9.30
N TRP A 43 2.12 5.87 -8.05
CA TRP A 43 2.38 7.27 -7.75
C TRP A 43 3.70 7.73 -8.36
N TRP A 44 4.75 6.90 -8.29
CA TRP A 44 6.06 7.22 -8.86
C TRP A 44 6.00 7.39 -10.38
N TYR A 45 5.17 6.60 -11.07
CA TYR A 45 4.95 6.76 -12.51
C TYR A 45 4.06 7.97 -12.85
N ASP A 46 2.93 8.12 -12.17
CA ASP A 46 1.97 9.19 -12.38
C ASP A 46 1.22 9.53 -11.07
N PRO A 47 1.60 10.63 -10.39
CA PRO A 47 0.94 11.06 -9.15
C PRO A 47 -0.54 11.45 -9.32
N GLN A 48 -1.02 11.68 -10.55
CA GLN A 48 -2.42 12.02 -10.85
C GLN A 48 -3.25 10.80 -11.27
N SER A 49 -2.66 9.60 -11.27
CA SER A 49 -3.34 8.39 -11.72
C SER A 49 -4.59 8.09 -10.90
N LEU A 50 -5.74 7.96 -11.57
CA LEU A 50 -7.00 7.53 -10.94
C LEU A 50 -6.91 6.12 -10.33
N ARG A 51 -5.85 5.35 -10.65
CA ARG A 51 -5.59 4.04 -10.03
C ARG A 51 -5.16 4.14 -8.56
N LEU A 52 -4.81 5.33 -8.07
CA LEU A 52 -4.54 5.57 -6.65
C LEU A 52 -5.82 5.65 -5.80
N VAL A 53 -6.97 5.93 -6.42
CA VAL A 53 -8.24 6.22 -5.73
C VAL A 53 -8.68 5.11 -4.76
N PRO A 54 -8.59 3.80 -5.07
CA PRO A 54 -8.99 2.77 -4.11
C PRO A 54 -8.17 2.81 -2.80
N PHE A 55 -6.85 3.01 -2.89
CA PHE A 55 -5.97 3.12 -1.73
C PHE A 55 -6.28 4.39 -0.92
N GLN A 56 -6.47 5.51 -1.62
CA GLN A 56 -6.82 6.79 -1.01
C GLN A 56 -8.13 6.71 -0.23
N ARG A 57 -9.19 6.15 -0.85
CA ARG A 57 -10.50 5.98 -0.21
C ARG A 57 -10.43 5.15 1.06
N VAL A 58 -9.69 4.03 1.05
CA VAL A 58 -9.52 3.20 2.24
C VAL A 58 -8.78 3.97 3.33
N TRP A 59 -7.63 4.57 3.02
CA TRP A 59 -6.78 5.23 4.03
C TRP A 59 -7.31 6.58 4.52
N GLN A 60 -8.15 7.28 3.76
CA GLN A 60 -8.87 8.47 4.22
C GLN A 60 -9.87 8.17 5.35
N GLY A 61 -10.31 6.91 5.49
CA GLY A 61 -11.17 6.47 6.57
C GLY A 61 -10.47 6.29 7.92
N TYR A 62 -9.14 6.44 7.98
CA TYR A 62 -8.34 6.23 9.18
C TYR A 62 -7.51 7.47 9.52
N ALA A 63 -7.30 7.72 10.82
CA ALA A 63 -6.25 8.63 11.24
C ALA A 63 -4.87 8.04 10.89
N ARG A 64 -3.86 8.90 10.70
CA ARG A 64 -2.53 8.48 10.22
C ARG A 64 -1.89 7.41 11.12
N ASP A 65 -2.01 7.57 12.44
CA ASP A 65 -1.44 6.70 13.48
C ASP A 65 -2.25 5.43 13.75
N THR A 66 -3.50 5.37 13.27
CA THR A 66 -4.42 4.24 13.44
C THR A 66 -4.75 3.52 12.13
N THR A 67 -4.04 3.84 11.05
CA THR A 67 -4.21 3.14 9.76
C THR A 67 -3.71 1.69 9.88
N PRO A 68 -4.54 0.66 9.60
CA PRO A 68 -4.15 -0.75 9.71
C PRO A 68 -3.00 -1.15 8.78
N ALA A 69 -2.12 -2.05 9.24
CA ALA A 69 -0.95 -2.48 8.48
C ALA A 69 -1.26 -3.35 7.24
N TRP A 70 -2.38 -4.06 7.24
CA TRP A 70 -2.89 -4.87 6.14
C TRP A 70 -4.42 -4.97 6.21
N PHE A 71 -5.05 -5.42 5.13
CA PHE A 71 -6.48 -5.67 5.05
C PHE A 71 -6.73 -7.06 4.46
N ASP A 72 -7.53 -7.90 5.13
CA ASP A 72 -8.15 -9.05 4.47
C ASP A 72 -9.28 -8.51 3.59
N VAL A 73 -9.07 -8.57 2.28
CA VAL A 73 -9.91 -7.89 1.30
C VAL A 73 -11.25 -8.60 1.12
N LEU A 74 -11.26 -9.93 1.25
CA LEU A 74 -12.48 -10.73 1.10
C LEU A 74 -13.30 -10.77 2.38
N ALA A 75 -12.65 -10.90 3.53
CA ALA A 75 -13.33 -10.86 4.83
C ALA A 75 -13.69 -9.43 5.28
N ASN A 76 -13.13 -8.41 4.64
CA ASN A 76 -13.29 -7.00 4.99
C ASN A 76 -12.86 -6.71 6.45
N THR A 77 -11.77 -7.33 6.88
CA THR A 77 -11.21 -7.18 8.23
C THR A 77 -9.82 -6.53 8.18
N PRO A 78 -9.57 -5.49 8.98
CA PRO A 78 -8.25 -4.88 9.05
C PRO A 78 -7.30 -5.67 9.96
N ALA A 79 -6.01 -5.40 9.84
CA ALA A 79 -5.01 -5.85 10.80
C ALA A 79 -5.33 -5.38 12.23
N PRO A 80 -5.03 -6.18 13.27
CA PRO A 80 -5.18 -5.76 14.66
C PRO A 80 -4.06 -4.81 15.13
N TYR A 81 -3.22 -4.33 14.21
CA TYR A 81 -2.11 -3.40 14.48
C TYR A 81 -1.92 -2.43 13.31
N ASN A 82 -1.30 -1.29 13.61
CA ASN A 82 -1.21 -0.15 12.69
C ASN A 82 0.05 -0.20 11.80
N MET A 83 0.01 0.58 10.73
CA MET A 83 1.16 0.88 9.88
C MET A 83 2.28 1.54 10.69
N LYS A 84 3.53 1.27 10.29
CA LYS A 84 4.72 1.95 10.82
C LYS A 84 5.80 2.08 9.76
N GLY A 85 6.72 3.02 9.97
CA GLY A 85 7.89 3.24 9.11
C GLY A 85 7.50 3.38 7.64
N GLY A 86 8.12 2.58 6.77
CA GLY A 86 7.87 2.61 5.34
C GLY A 86 6.42 2.37 4.90
N LEU A 87 5.60 1.63 5.65
CA LEU A 87 4.17 1.48 5.32
C LEU A 87 3.44 2.83 5.43
N THR A 88 3.70 3.54 6.53
CA THR A 88 3.14 4.87 6.77
C THR A 88 3.64 5.87 5.73
N ALA A 89 4.92 5.77 5.32
CA ALA A 89 5.48 6.61 4.28
C ALA A 89 4.72 6.45 2.94
N VAL A 90 4.44 5.20 2.50
CA VAL A 90 3.66 4.95 1.27
C VAL A 90 2.25 5.54 1.38
N ARG A 91 1.60 5.39 2.53
CA ARG A 91 0.29 5.98 2.79
C ARG A 91 0.33 7.51 2.72
N ASP A 92 1.33 8.14 3.33
CA ASP A 92 1.52 9.59 3.32
C ASP A 92 1.76 10.11 1.91
N LEU A 93 2.59 9.42 1.12
CA LEU A 93 2.82 9.73 -0.30
C LEU A 93 1.52 9.66 -1.11
N THR A 94 0.79 8.57 -0.96
CA THR A 94 -0.45 8.29 -1.71
C THR A 94 -1.58 9.28 -1.39
N LEU A 95 -1.62 9.79 -0.15
CA LEU A 95 -2.57 10.81 0.30
C LEU A 95 -2.04 12.24 0.16
N ASN A 96 -0.90 12.42 -0.48
CA ASN A 96 -0.24 13.72 -0.68
C ASN A 96 0.03 14.47 0.64
N GLN A 97 0.31 13.74 1.73
CA GLN A 97 0.73 14.29 3.03
C GLN A 97 2.26 14.33 3.13
N THR A 98 2.90 14.99 2.16
CA THR A 98 4.34 14.87 1.90
C THR A 98 5.22 15.48 2.98
N GLY A 99 4.68 16.34 3.86
CA GLY A 99 5.40 16.92 5.00
C GLY A 99 5.88 15.91 6.05
N TYR A 100 5.40 14.65 6.00
CA TYR A 100 5.87 13.57 6.87
C TYR A 100 6.95 12.69 6.26
N LEU A 101 7.26 12.87 4.97
CA LEU A 101 8.24 12.03 4.29
C LEU A 101 9.67 12.42 4.68
N SER A 102 10.54 11.43 4.83
CA SER A 102 11.95 11.62 5.17
C SER A 102 12.77 10.39 4.78
N ASP A 103 14.04 10.60 4.43
CA ASP A 103 15.08 9.57 4.28
C ASP A 103 15.70 9.14 5.63
N ARG A 104 15.41 9.83 6.72
CA ARG A 104 15.96 9.51 8.04
C ARG A 104 15.31 8.25 8.60
N LEU A 105 16.09 7.18 8.68
CA LEU A 105 15.68 5.91 9.28
C LEU A 105 15.76 5.94 10.80
N ALA A 106 14.81 5.29 11.47
CA ALA A 106 14.93 5.01 12.89
C ALA A 106 15.95 3.88 13.13
N PRO A 107 16.76 3.92 14.21
CA PRO A 107 17.78 2.90 14.48
C PRO A 107 17.24 1.47 14.53
N GLU A 108 16.03 1.30 15.09
CA GLU A 108 15.37 -0.01 15.29
C GLU A 108 14.55 -0.47 14.08
N GLN A 109 14.59 0.27 12.97
CA GLN A 109 13.74 0.01 11.80
C GLN A 109 14.28 -1.19 11.02
N ASN A 110 13.46 -2.24 10.90
CA ASN A 110 13.85 -3.43 10.16
C ASN A 110 14.08 -3.12 8.67
N TYR A 111 14.81 -4.02 8.00
CA TYR A 111 15.19 -3.90 6.60
C TYR A 111 14.01 -3.57 5.66
N PHE A 112 12.87 -4.26 5.83
CA PHE A 112 11.72 -4.05 4.96
C PHE A 112 11.16 -2.62 5.09
N PHE A 113 10.92 -2.16 6.31
CA PHE A 113 10.40 -0.82 6.54
C PHE A 113 11.39 0.26 6.16
N ALA A 114 12.69 0.04 6.40
CA ALA A 114 13.75 0.97 6.02
C ALA A 114 13.81 1.13 4.49
N SER A 115 13.87 0.02 3.76
CA SER A 115 13.91 0.02 2.30
C SER A 115 12.68 0.69 1.71
N LEU A 116 11.48 0.37 2.22
CA LEU A 116 10.24 0.95 1.72
C LEU A 116 10.15 2.46 1.98
N GLN A 117 10.65 2.94 3.12
CA GLN A 117 10.73 4.37 3.41
C GLN A 117 11.67 5.10 2.44
N LEU A 118 12.87 4.56 2.21
CA LEU A 118 13.84 5.17 1.29
C LEU A 118 13.32 5.19 -0.15
N LEU A 119 12.67 4.12 -0.61
CA LEU A 119 12.04 4.08 -1.95
C LEU A 119 10.91 5.10 -2.07
N THR A 120 10.10 5.26 -1.01
CA THR A 120 9.04 6.27 -0.99
C THR A 120 9.62 7.68 -1.04
N TRP A 121 10.70 7.94 -0.29
CA TRP A 121 11.41 9.21 -0.34
C TRP A 121 11.97 9.49 -1.73
N LEU A 122 12.64 8.50 -2.35
CA LEU A 122 13.18 8.62 -3.69
C LEU A 122 12.09 8.93 -4.73
N ALA A 123 10.96 8.20 -4.68
CA ALA A 123 9.81 8.48 -5.52
C ALA A 123 9.35 9.94 -5.42
N TYR A 124 9.24 10.45 -4.18
CA TYR A 124 8.86 11.84 -3.93
C TYR A 124 9.87 12.84 -4.52
N GLN A 125 11.17 12.58 -4.41
CA GLN A 125 12.22 13.46 -4.94
C GLN A 125 12.31 13.46 -6.47
N GLU A 126 11.99 12.34 -7.12
CA GLU A 126 12.03 12.20 -8.58
C GLU A 126 10.77 12.71 -9.30
N LYS A 127 9.72 13.08 -8.54
CA LYS A 127 8.50 13.64 -9.11
C LYS A 127 8.84 14.92 -9.88
N ARG A 128 8.57 14.88 -11.20
CA ARG A 128 8.66 16.03 -12.10
C ARG A 128 7.46 16.95 -11.97
#